data_AF-A0A2T1EBW9-F1
#
_entry.id   AF-A0A2T1EBW9-F1
#
_cell.length_a   1.000
_cell.length_b   1.000
_cell.length_c   1.000
_cell.angle_alpha   90.00
_cell.angle_beta   90.00
_cell.angle_gamma   90.00
#
_symmetry.space_group_name_H-M   'P 1'
#
loop_
_entity.id
_entity.type
_entity.pdbx_description
1 polymer ?
#
loop_
_entity_poly.entity_id
_entity_poly.type
_entity_poly.pdbx_seq_one_letter_code
_entity_poly.pdbx_strand_id
1 'polypeptide(L)'
;MESTLILKDLLNITSHQEELPWQPFRDGVEIYRLYGDGTSAAAALLRYQPLAKVPRHDHQGFEYIFVLSGSQTDENGEHLAGTLGSISLLQIVSCR
;
A
#
# COMPACT_ATOMS: atom_id res chain seq x y z
N MET A 1 -15.84 -19.69 7.82
CA MET A 1 -15.88 -18.68 8.89
C MET A 1 -14.97 -17.56 8.46
N GLU A 2 -15.53 -16.39 8.15
CA GLU A 2 -14.75 -15.18 7.88
C GLU A 2 -13.94 -14.87 9.14
N SER A 3 -12.62 -14.99 9.08
CA SER A 3 -11.75 -14.64 10.19
C SER A 3 -11.64 -13.11 10.24
N THR A 4 -12.03 -12.50 11.35
CA THR A 4 -11.81 -11.06 11.57
C THR A 4 -10.31 -10.76 11.59
N LEU A 5 -9.86 -9.92 10.65
CA LEU A 5 -8.51 -9.39 10.65
C LEU A 5 -8.43 -8.18 11.57
N ILE A 6 -7.51 -8.22 12.54
CA ILE A 6 -7.27 -7.10 13.46
C ILE A 6 -5.81 -6.71 13.38
N LEU A 7 -5.53 -5.56 12.77
CA LEU A 7 -4.22 -4.92 12.82
C LEU A 7 -4.18 -3.99 14.03
N LYS A 8 -3.30 -4.28 14.98
CA LYS A 8 -3.11 -3.43 16.16
C LYS A 8 -2.06 -2.37 15.86
N ASP A 9 -2.22 -1.20 16.48
CA ASP A 9 -1.23 -0.12 16.43
C ASP A 9 -0.81 0.31 15.01
N LEU A 10 -1.79 0.28 14.08
CA LEU A 10 -1.56 0.51 12.65
C LEU A 10 -0.85 1.83 12.32
N LEU A 11 -1.11 2.89 13.09
CA LEU A 11 -0.47 4.18 12.87
C LEU A 11 1.00 4.21 13.32
N ASN A 12 1.42 3.27 14.16
CA ASN A 12 2.83 3.09 14.56
C ASN A 12 3.40 1.78 14.00
N ILE A 13 2.89 1.33 12.83
CA ILE A 13 3.24 0.05 12.22
C ILE A 13 4.75 -0.17 12.08
N THR A 14 5.54 0.88 11.88
CA THR A 14 7.01 0.76 11.76
C THR A 14 7.69 0.17 12.98
N SER A 15 7.05 0.20 14.16
CA SER A 15 7.60 -0.40 15.39
C SER A 15 7.55 -1.94 15.38
N HIS A 16 6.67 -2.54 14.59
CA HIS A 16 6.40 -3.99 14.60
C HIS A 16 6.16 -4.58 13.20
N GLN A 17 6.37 -3.81 12.13
CA GLN A 17 6.10 -4.24 10.76
C GLN A 17 6.89 -5.48 10.34
N GLU A 18 8.06 -5.73 10.92
CA GLU A 18 8.88 -6.91 10.60
C GLU A 18 8.26 -8.23 11.05
N GLU A 19 7.26 -8.18 11.95
CA GLU A 19 6.51 -9.36 12.41
C GLU A 19 5.37 -9.74 11.46
N LEU A 20 5.06 -8.88 10.49
CA LEU A 20 3.97 -9.10 9.54
C LEU A 20 4.42 -10.08 8.44
N PRO A 21 3.49 -10.89 7.89
CA PRO A 21 3.81 -11.90 6.89
C PRO A 21 3.95 -11.29 5.49
N TRP A 22 4.95 -10.42 5.32
CA TRP A 22 5.31 -9.82 4.04
C TRP A 22 5.71 -10.87 3.01
N GLN A 23 5.33 -10.63 1.75
CA GLN A 23 5.72 -11.43 0.61
C GLN A 23 6.32 -10.55 -0.48
N PRO A 24 7.28 -11.04 -1.28
CA PRO A 24 7.73 -10.34 -2.47
C PRO A 24 6.55 -10.05 -3.41
N PHE A 25 6.48 -8.82 -3.94
CA PHE A 25 5.42 -8.44 -4.89
C PHE A 25 5.98 -7.92 -6.22
N ARG A 26 6.88 -6.94 -6.14
CA ARG A 26 7.60 -6.35 -7.27
C ARG A 26 9.01 -5.98 -6.82
N ASP A 27 9.86 -5.56 -7.75
CA ASP A 27 11.21 -5.10 -7.42
C ASP A 27 11.15 -3.95 -6.41
N GLY A 28 11.69 -4.20 -5.21
CA GLY A 28 11.69 -3.24 -4.11
C GLY A 28 10.32 -3.02 -3.44
N VAL A 29 9.31 -3.85 -3.72
CA VAL A 29 7.98 -3.76 -3.09
C VAL A 29 7.57 -5.10 -2.51
N GLU A 30 7.21 -5.09 -1.24
CA GLU A 30 6.62 -6.23 -0.53
C GLU A 30 5.14 -5.98 -0.25
N ILE A 31 4.37 -7.07 -0.15
CA ILE A 31 2.93 -7.03 0.09
C ILE A 31 2.55 -7.92 1.26
N TYR A 32 1.67 -7.41 2.13
CA TYR A 32 0.89 -8.23 3.03
C TYR A 32 -0.59 -8.07 2.66
N ARG A 33 -1.13 -9.10 2.02
CA ARG A 33 -2.51 -9.10 1.52
C ARG A 33 -3.49 -9.37 2.67
N LEU A 34 -4.41 -8.44 2.88
CA LEU A 34 -5.42 -8.52 3.93
C LEU A 34 -6.60 -9.37 3.47
N TYR A 35 -7.04 -9.17 2.23
CA TYR A 35 -8.02 -10.00 1.54
C TYR A 35 -8.01 -9.73 0.02
N GLY A 36 -8.75 -10.57 -0.72
CA GLY A 36 -8.88 -10.50 -2.17
C GLY A 36 -7.59 -10.86 -2.90
N ASP A 37 -7.61 -10.86 -4.23
CA ASP A 37 -6.46 -11.16 -5.09
C ASP A 37 -6.08 -9.99 -6.01
N GLY A 38 -6.84 -8.90 -5.96
CA GLY A 38 -6.68 -7.73 -6.82
C GLY A 38 -7.47 -7.80 -8.13
N THR A 39 -8.21 -8.88 -8.38
CA THR A 39 -9.17 -8.97 -9.52
C THR A 39 -10.54 -8.40 -9.18
N SER A 40 -10.83 -8.29 -7.88
CA SER A 40 -12.05 -7.73 -7.31
C SER A 40 -11.69 -6.87 -6.09
N ALA A 41 -12.65 -6.59 -5.20
CA ALA A 41 -12.37 -5.88 -3.96
C ALA A 41 -11.22 -6.57 -3.20
N ALA A 42 -10.20 -5.78 -2.87
CA ALA A 42 -9.02 -6.26 -2.17
C ALA A 42 -8.47 -5.15 -1.27
N ALA A 43 -7.73 -5.56 -0.24
CA ALA A 43 -6.91 -4.66 0.53
C ALA A 43 -5.58 -5.33 0.86
N ALA A 44 -4.53 -4.52 0.93
CA ALA A 44 -3.19 -4.96 1.26
C ALA A 44 -2.44 -3.83 1.97
N LEU A 45 -1.46 -4.22 2.78
CA LEU A 45 -0.35 -3.34 3.13
C LEU A 45 0.73 -3.51 2.07
N LEU A 46 1.36 -2.40 1.69
CA LEU A 46 2.50 -2.39 0.79
C LEU A 46 3.68 -1.73 1.49
N ARG A 47 4.86 -2.33 1.35
CA ARG A 47 6.12 -1.79 1.86
C ARG A 47 7.07 -1.56 0.70
N TYR A 48 7.36 -0.29 0.45
CA TYR A 48 8.24 0.14 -0.62
C TYR A 48 9.63 0.42 -0.05
N GLN A 49 10.65 -0.15 -0.68
CA GLN A 49 12.02 0.33 -0.51
C GLN A 49 12.15 1.75 -1.08
N PRO A 50 13.13 2.54 -0.62
CA PRO A 50 13.42 3.85 -1.20
C PRO A 50 13.58 3.75 -2.72
N LEU A 51 12.91 4.65 -3.45
CA LEU A 51 12.92 4.74 -4.91
C LEU A 51 12.25 3.57 -5.66
N ALA A 52 11.69 2.58 -4.96
CA ALA A 52 10.90 1.52 -5.59
C ALA A 52 9.65 2.10 -6.26
N LYS A 53 9.23 1.50 -7.38
CA LYS A 53 8.14 2.00 -8.21
C LYS A 53 7.19 0.90 -8.62
N VAL A 54 5.90 1.19 -8.59
CA VAL A 54 4.90 0.39 -9.30
C VAL A 54 4.61 1.02 -10.66
N PRO A 55 4.63 0.23 -11.76
CA PRO A 55 4.26 0.73 -13.07
C PRO A 55 2.83 1.26 -13.10
N ARG A 56 2.58 2.23 -13.99
CA ARG A 56 1.25 2.72 -14.32
C ARG A 56 0.32 1.53 -14.67
N HIS A 57 -0.84 1.44 -14.03
CA HIS A 57 -1.85 0.40 -14.31
C HIS A 57 -3.28 0.91 -14.10
N ASP A 58 -4.23 0.29 -14.80
CA ASP A 58 -5.65 0.64 -14.79
C ASP A 58 -6.36 0.01 -13.59
N HIS A 59 -7.12 0.83 -12.85
CA HIS A 59 -8.04 0.36 -11.81
C HIS A 59 -9.46 0.42 -12.38
N GLN A 60 -10.13 -0.72 -12.48
CA GLN A 60 -11.53 -0.77 -12.90
C GLN A 60 -12.51 -0.35 -11.78
N GLY A 61 -12.01 -0.14 -10.56
CA GLY A 61 -12.76 0.29 -9.38
C GLY A 61 -12.07 1.40 -8.61
N PHE A 62 -12.60 1.73 -7.44
CA PHE A 62 -11.99 2.72 -6.56
C PHE A 62 -10.77 2.16 -5.85
N GLU A 63 -9.70 2.95 -5.82
CA GLU A 63 -8.55 2.70 -4.96
C GLU A 63 -8.42 3.84 -3.94
N TYR A 64 -8.07 3.47 -2.70
CA TYR A 64 -7.67 4.39 -1.65
C TYR A 64 -6.30 3.97 -1.14
N ILE A 65 -5.39 4.94 -1.03
CA ILE A 65 -4.07 4.75 -0.42
C ILE A 65 -4.02 5.57 0.87
N PHE A 66 -3.68 4.91 1.97
CA PHE A 66 -3.38 5.56 3.24
C PHE A 66 -1.90 5.39 3.56
N VAL A 67 -1.16 6.50 3.58
CA VAL A 67 0.29 6.48 3.84
C VAL A 67 0.51 6.30 5.34
N LEU A 68 0.98 5.13 5.76
CA LEU A 68 1.21 4.84 7.18
C LEU A 68 2.57 5.34 7.68
N SER A 69 3.57 5.38 6.80
CA SER A 69 4.92 5.85 7.10
C SER A 69 5.66 6.27 5.83
N GLY A 70 6.68 7.11 5.97
CA GLY A 70 7.44 7.66 4.85
C GLY A 70 6.61 8.61 3.99
N SER A 71 6.86 8.56 2.68
CA SER A 71 6.08 9.31 1.70
C SER A 71 5.79 8.48 0.46
N GLN A 72 4.69 8.78 -0.20
CA GLN A 72 4.34 8.25 -1.50
C GLN A 72 4.23 9.41 -2.48
N THR A 73 4.79 9.25 -3.68
CA THR A 73 4.70 10.26 -4.74
C THR A 73 3.89 9.72 -5.90
N ASP A 74 3.06 10.57 -6.49
CA ASP A 74 2.37 10.38 -7.76
C ASP A 74 2.31 11.71 -8.56
N GLU A 75 1.50 11.80 -9.62
CA GLU A 75 1.39 13.01 -10.44
C GLU A 75 0.81 14.22 -9.70
N ASN A 76 0.14 14.04 -8.56
CA ASN A 76 -0.37 15.12 -7.73
C ASN A 76 0.65 15.61 -6.69
N GLY A 77 1.83 14.97 -6.62
CA GLY A 77 2.93 15.36 -5.74
C GLY A 77 3.27 14.31 -4.70
N GLU A 78 3.97 14.76 -3.66
CA GLU A 78 4.39 13.92 -2.54
C GLU A 78 3.37 13.97 -1.40
N HIS A 79 2.99 12.79 -0.92
CA HIS A 79 2.01 12.55 0.12
C HIS A 79 2.71 11.91 1.31
N LEU A 80 2.76 12.64 2.43
CA LEU A 80 3.43 12.19 3.65
C LEU A 80 2.54 11.24 4.47
N ALA A 81 3.13 10.55 5.43
CA ALA A 81 2.40 9.76 6.43
C ALA A 81 1.21 10.51 7.04
N GLY A 82 0.08 9.82 7.16
CA GLY A 82 -1.21 10.39 7.57
C GLY A 82 -2.10 10.88 6.42
N THR A 83 -1.61 10.85 5.17
CA THR A 83 -2.41 11.23 4.00
C THR A 83 -3.29 10.06 3.54
N LEU A 84 -4.58 10.33 3.35
CA LEU A 84 -5.54 9.44 2.68
C LEU A 84 -5.88 10.03 1.31
N GLY A 85 -5.46 9.36 0.25
CA GLY A 85 -5.77 9.71 -1.13
C GLY A 85 -6.73 8.71 -1.75
N SER A 86 -7.52 9.17 -2.73
CA SER A 86 -8.20 8.28 -3.67
C SER A 86 -7.50 8.35 -5.02
N ILE A 87 -7.28 7.19 -5.62
CA ILE A 87 -6.72 7.08 -6.96
C ILE A 87 -7.82 6.55 -7.86
N SER A 88 -8.19 7.37 -8.86
CA SER A 88 -9.18 6.99 -9.88
C SER A 88 -8.52 6.58 -11.20
N LEU A 89 -7.24 6.91 -11.42
CA LEU A 89 -6.47 6.57 -12.63
C LEU A 89 -4.95 6.56 -12.35
N LEU A 90 -4.29 5.47 -12.77
CA LEU A 90 -2.91 5.37 -13.29
C LEU A 90 -1.82 6.25 -12.65
N GLN A 91 -1.35 5.87 -11.45
CA GLN A 91 -0.24 6.57 -10.79
C GLN A 91 1.03 5.72 -10.72
N ILE A 92 2.18 6.32 -11.03
CA ILE A 92 3.48 5.73 -10.67
C ILE A 92 3.63 5.97 -9.18
N VAL A 93 3.39 4.94 -8.38
CA VAL A 93 3.59 5.00 -6.94
C VAL A 93 5.08 4.81 -6.67
N SER A 94 5.75 5.87 -6.22
CA SER A 94 7.16 5.82 -5.79
C SER A 94 7.28 6.24 -4.34
N CYS A 95 8.09 5.52 -3.57
CA CYS A 95 8.47 5.93 -2.21
C CYS A 95 9.83 6.65 -2.26
N ARG A 96 10.05 7.66 -1.42
CA ARG A 96 11.38 8.29 -1.23
C ARG A 96 11.99 7.88 0.10
#